data_AF-A0A523C9P2-F1
#
_entry.id   AF-A0A523C9P2-F1
#
_cell.length_a   1.000
_cell.length_b   1.000
_cell.length_c   1.000
_cell.angle_alpha   90.00
_cell.angle_beta   90.00
_cell.angle_gamma   90.00
#
_symmetry.space_group_name_H-M   'P 1'
#
loop_
_entity.id
_entity.type
_entity.pdbx_description
1 polymer ?
#
loop_
_entity_poly.entity_id
_entity_poly.type
_entity_poly.pdbx_seq_one_letter_code
_entity_poly.pdbx_strand_id
1 'polypeptide(L)'
;MVKKTDDPGLDPELEGDLGAEFDLRGDNLERELEAARTEAAGHLETAQRLQAEFENYRRRVARDQGDLVARAGQRIVEELLPVLDNLERAIDHTTAGGDLMQLLKGVEMVHQQVLGVFSKEGVEVIDPFGAEFDPQLHHAVGQREDLEVPDGTVLEVFQKGYSLGGRVVRPAMVIVSTGGPASKG
;
A
#
# COMPACT_ATOMS: atom_id res chain seq x y z
N MET A 1 -3.34 45.73 84.98
CA MET A 1 -4.13 46.65 84.12
C MET A 1 -3.30 46.87 82.85
N VAL A 2 -3.34 45.90 81.92
CA VAL A 2 -2.55 45.95 80.69
C VAL A 2 -3.43 46.51 79.58
N LYS A 3 -2.85 47.50 78.90
CA LYS A 3 -3.38 48.36 77.85
C LYS A 3 -4.19 47.59 76.81
N LYS A 4 -5.44 48.03 76.61
CA LYS A 4 -6.20 47.76 75.39
C LYS A 4 -5.50 48.57 74.30
N THR A 5 -4.71 47.90 73.47
CA THR A 5 -4.19 48.50 72.25
C THR A 5 -5.38 48.74 71.35
N ASP A 6 -5.71 50.01 71.14
CA ASP A 6 -6.67 50.43 70.13
C ASP A 6 -6.14 49.93 68.78
N ASP A 7 -6.88 49.01 68.17
CA ASP A 7 -6.67 48.61 66.79
C ASP A 7 -7.05 49.84 65.95
N PRO A 8 -6.09 50.50 65.26
CA PRO A 8 -6.44 51.65 64.45
C PRO A 8 -7.30 51.12 63.29
N GLY A 9 -8.61 51.34 63.42
CA GLY A 9 -9.55 51.06 62.33
C GLY A 9 -9.02 51.69 61.05
N LEU A 10 -9.07 50.92 59.96
CA LEU A 10 -8.60 51.35 58.66
C LEU A 10 -9.27 52.67 58.27
N ASP A 11 -8.50 53.57 57.66
CA ASP A 11 -9.02 54.86 57.18
C ASP A 11 -10.14 54.62 56.14
N PRO A 12 -11.33 55.23 56.30
CA PRO A 12 -12.45 55.05 55.37
C PRO A 12 -12.14 55.48 53.93
N GLU A 13 -11.15 56.37 53.71
CA GLU A 13 -10.66 56.67 52.35
C GLU A 13 -9.86 55.49 51.77
N LEU A 14 -9.06 54.80 52.60
CA LEU A 14 -8.33 53.58 52.23
C LEU A 14 -9.27 52.39 51.97
N GLU A 15 -10.38 52.26 52.72
CA GLU A 15 -11.40 51.22 52.45
C GLU A 15 -12.13 51.46 51.11
N GLY A 16 -12.41 52.74 50.77
CA GLY A 16 -13.02 53.12 49.50
C GLY A 16 -12.10 52.87 48.29
N ASP A 17 -10.82 53.24 48.42
CA ASP A 17 -9.81 53.02 47.37
C ASP A 17 -9.53 51.51 47.15
N LEU A 18 -9.46 50.71 48.22
CA LEU A 18 -9.31 49.26 48.12
C LEU A 18 -10.53 48.62 47.44
N GLY A 19 -11.75 49.01 47.82
CA GLY A 19 -12.98 48.52 47.18
C GLY A 19 -13.03 48.80 45.67
N ALA A 20 -12.68 50.02 45.27
CA ALA A 20 -12.62 50.40 43.86
C ALA A 20 -11.55 49.62 43.08
N GLU A 21 -10.39 49.35 43.68
CA GLU A 21 -9.32 48.54 43.07
C GLU A 21 -9.74 47.06 42.90
N PHE A 22 -10.44 46.49 43.90
CA PHE A 22 -10.98 45.14 43.81
C PHE A 22 -12.07 45.01 42.73
N ASP A 23 -12.97 45.98 42.63
CA ASP A 23 -14.03 46.00 41.60
C ASP A 23 -13.42 46.12 40.19
N LEU A 24 -12.47 47.04 39.99
CA LEU A 24 -11.75 47.19 38.71
C LEU A 24 -11.00 45.91 38.31
N ARG A 25 -10.42 45.20 39.29
CA ARG A 25 -9.73 43.92 39.06
C ARG A 25 -10.71 42.80 38.72
N GLY A 26 -11.89 42.77 39.38
CA GLY A 26 -12.99 41.86 39.06
C GLY A 26 -13.48 42.06 37.63
N ASP A 27 -13.77 43.30 37.24
CA ASP A 27 -14.23 43.65 35.90
C ASP A 27 -13.21 43.32 34.80
N ASN A 28 -11.91 43.45 35.09
CA ASN A 28 -10.85 43.05 34.17
C ASN A 28 -10.77 41.52 34.03
N LEU A 29 -10.84 40.78 35.14
CA LEU A 29 -10.84 39.31 35.14
C LEU A 29 -12.06 38.73 34.41
N GLU A 30 -13.24 39.33 34.57
CA GLU A 30 -14.45 38.94 33.85
C GLU A 30 -14.29 39.15 32.34
N ARG A 31 -13.75 40.30 31.92
CA ARG A 31 -13.46 40.57 30.50
C ARG A 31 -12.43 39.61 29.91
N GLU A 32 -11.35 39.30 30.63
CA GLU A 32 -10.35 38.32 30.19
C GLU A 32 -10.94 36.91 30.09
N LEU A 33 -11.79 36.52 31.05
CA LEU A 33 -12.46 35.23 31.06
C LEU A 33 -13.45 35.10 29.89
N GLU A 34 -14.21 36.15 29.59
CA GLU A 34 -15.10 36.17 28.42
C GLU A 34 -14.30 36.08 27.12
N ALA A 35 -13.23 36.86 26.97
CA ALA A 35 -12.37 36.80 25.79
C ALA A 35 -11.77 35.40 25.58
N ALA A 36 -11.25 34.78 26.63
CA ALA A 36 -10.70 33.42 26.58
C ALA A 36 -11.77 32.38 26.25
N ARG A 37 -13.00 32.53 26.76
CA ARG A 37 -14.14 31.64 26.43
C ARG A 37 -14.54 31.77 24.97
N THR A 38 -14.60 33.00 24.43
CA THR A 38 -14.89 33.24 23.02
C THR A 38 -13.82 32.63 22.12
N GLU A 39 -12.54 32.82 22.47
CA GLU A 39 -11.44 32.23 21.72
C GLU A 39 -11.48 30.69 21.76
N ALA A 40 -11.68 30.10 22.94
CA ALA A 40 -11.81 28.66 23.11
C ALA A 40 -13.01 28.08 22.31
N ALA A 41 -14.13 28.80 22.27
CA ALA A 41 -15.29 28.41 21.46
C ALA A 41 -14.96 28.44 19.96
N GLY A 42 -14.27 29.48 19.48
CA GLY A 42 -13.84 29.58 18.08
C GLY A 42 -12.85 28.49 17.67
N HIS A 43 -11.91 28.14 18.55
CA HIS A 43 -10.98 27.03 18.34
C HIS A 43 -11.72 25.68 18.32
N LEU A 44 -12.68 25.47 19.23
CA LEU A 44 -13.49 24.25 19.27
C LEU A 44 -14.32 24.07 18.00
N GLU A 45 -14.99 25.12 17.54
CA GLU A 45 -15.75 25.10 16.29
C GLU A 45 -14.84 24.76 15.10
N THR A 46 -13.67 25.39 15.03
CA THR A 46 -12.68 25.12 13.99
C THR A 46 -12.21 23.66 14.04
N ALA A 47 -11.92 23.14 15.25
CA ALA A 47 -11.49 21.75 15.43
C ALA A 47 -12.58 20.75 15.01
N GLN A 48 -13.84 20.99 15.38
CA GLN A 48 -14.97 20.14 15.00
C GLN A 48 -15.19 20.15 13.49
N ARG A 49 -15.10 21.33 12.85
CA ARG A 49 -15.19 21.45 11.38
C ARG A 49 -14.06 20.69 10.69
N LEU A 50 -12.81 20.86 11.14
CA LEU A 50 -11.66 20.15 10.60
C LEU A 50 -11.78 18.63 10.79
N GLN A 51 -12.28 18.17 11.93
CA GLN A 51 -12.54 16.76 12.17
C GLN A 51 -13.56 16.20 11.17
N ALA A 52 -14.66 16.91 10.92
CA ALA A 52 -15.66 16.51 9.94
C ALA A 52 -15.10 16.51 8.50
N GLU A 53 -14.34 17.53 8.12
CA GLU A 53 -13.66 17.61 6.82
C GLU A 53 -12.67 16.44 6.64
N PHE A 54 -11.90 16.09 7.69
CA PHE A 54 -10.97 14.98 7.68
C PHE A 54 -11.68 13.63 7.55
N GLU A 55 -12.78 13.41 8.26
CA GLU A 55 -13.58 12.19 8.10
C GLU A 55 -14.13 12.04 6.68
N ASN A 56 -14.64 13.14 6.10
CA ASN A 56 -15.13 13.15 4.73
C ASN A 56 -14.00 12.88 3.72
N TYR A 57 -12.82 13.48 3.93
CA TYR A 57 -11.62 13.20 3.15
C TYR A 57 -11.24 11.73 3.22
N ARG A 58 -11.15 11.16 4.43
CA ARG A 58 -10.79 9.75 4.64
C ARG A 58 -11.77 8.80 3.93
N ARG A 59 -13.07 9.05 4.02
CA ARG A 59 -14.10 8.26 3.31
C ARG A 59 -13.97 8.39 1.79
N ARG A 60 -13.64 9.58 1.27
CA ARG A 60 -13.41 9.80 -0.15
C ARG A 60 -12.18 9.03 -0.64
N VAL A 61 -11.04 9.18 0.02
CA VAL A 61 -9.79 8.48 -0.34
C VAL A 61 -9.99 6.96 -0.33
N ALA A 62 -10.68 6.41 0.66
CA ALA A 62 -10.98 4.98 0.72
C ALA A 62 -11.84 4.52 -0.48
N ARG A 63 -12.83 5.33 -0.90
CA ARG A 63 -13.62 5.06 -2.12
C ARG A 63 -12.75 5.13 -3.37
N ASP A 64 -11.99 6.20 -3.54
CA ASP A 64 -11.14 6.41 -4.71
C ASP A 64 -10.10 5.29 -4.85
N GLN A 65 -9.53 4.82 -3.73
CA GLN A 65 -8.62 3.67 -3.73
C GLN A 65 -9.31 2.38 -4.17
N GLY A 66 -10.54 2.13 -3.72
CA GLY A 66 -11.35 1.00 -4.16
C GLY A 66 -11.64 1.06 -5.67
N ASP A 67 -12.03 2.24 -6.16
CA ASP A 67 -12.30 2.47 -7.58
C ASP A 67 -11.04 2.28 -8.44
N LEU A 68 -9.87 2.71 -7.96
CA LEU A 68 -8.60 2.48 -8.66
C LEU A 68 -8.27 0.99 -8.79
N VAL A 69 -8.47 0.21 -7.72
CA VAL A 69 -8.25 -1.25 -7.77
C VAL A 69 -9.24 -1.91 -8.74
N ALA A 70 -10.52 -1.52 -8.69
CA ALA A 70 -11.54 -2.05 -9.60
C ALA A 70 -11.21 -1.74 -11.08
N ARG A 71 -10.80 -0.50 -11.38
CA ARG A 71 -10.38 -0.09 -12.74
C ARG A 71 -9.13 -0.82 -13.22
N ALA A 72 -8.15 -1.05 -12.34
CA ALA A 72 -6.96 -1.84 -12.68
C ALA A 72 -7.34 -3.28 -13.03
N GLY A 73 -8.25 -3.90 -12.27
CA GLY A 73 -8.79 -5.23 -12.59
C GLY A 73 -9.55 -5.25 -13.92
N GLN A 74 -10.40 -4.25 -14.17
CA GLN A 74 -11.14 -4.13 -15.42
C GLN A 74 -10.21 -4.06 -16.64
N ARG A 75 -9.14 -3.25 -16.59
CA ARG A 75 -8.18 -3.11 -17.69
C ARG A 75 -7.54 -4.46 -18.07
N ILE A 76 -7.10 -5.24 -17.09
CA ILE A 76 -6.50 -6.56 -17.33
C ILE A 76 -7.51 -7.50 -17.97
N VAL A 77 -8.77 -7.48 -17.49
CA VAL A 77 -9.84 -8.30 -18.07
C VAL A 77 -10.08 -7.91 -19.54
N GLU A 78 -10.19 -6.61 -19.84
CA GLU A 78 -10.37 -6.11 -21.20
C GLU A 78 -9.25 -6.53 -22.16
N GLU A 79 -7.99 -6.56 -21.70
CA GLU A 79 -6.85 -7.03 -22.51
C GLU A 79 -6.83 -8.55 -22.68
N LEU A 80 -7.36 -9.32 -21.72
CA LEU A 80 -7.43 -10.78 -21.79
C LEU A 80 -8.61 -11.30 -22.62
N LEU A 81 -9.71 -10.56 -22.73
CA LEU A 81 -10.89 -10.98 -23.51
C LEU A 81 -10.54 -11.36 -24.96
N PRO A 82 -9.77 -10.57 -25.74
CA PRO A 82 -9.36 -10.96 -27.09
C PRO A 82 -8.56 -12.27 -27.14
N VAL A 83 -7.80 -12.57 -26.10
CA VAL A 83 -7.04 -13.82 -25.99
C VAL A 83 -7.98 -15.00 -25.82
N LEU A 84 -8.99 -14.85 -24.98
CA LEU A 84 -10.05 -15.85 -24.78
C LEU A 84 -10.84 -16.07 -26.07
N ASP A 85 -11.26 -15.01 -26.76
CA ASP A 85 -11.97 -15.08 -28.04
C ASP A 85 -11.17 -15.85 -29.10
N ASN A 86 -9.85 -15.66 -29.12
CA ASN A 86 -8.96 -16.36 -30.03
C ASN A 86 -8.81 -17.85 -29.68
N LEU A 87 -8.77 -18.18 -28.39
CA LEU A 87 -8.72 -19.56 -27.92
C LEU A 87 -10.02 -20.30 -28.25
N GLU A 88 -11.17 -19.70 -27.98
CA GLU A 88 -12.49 -20.28 -28.32
C GLU A 88 -12.59 -20.55 -29.82
N ARG A 89 -12.20 -19.57 -30.65
CA ARG A 89 -12.17 -19.75 -32.11
C ARG A 89 -11.23 -20.88 -32.54
N ALA A 90 -10.08 -21.04 -31.91
CA ALA A 90 -9.15 -22.14 -32.21
C ALA A 90 -9.75 -23.50 -31.84
N ILE A 91 -10.45 -23.60 -30.71
CA ILE A 91 -11.14 -24.83 -30.28
C ILE A 91 -12.23 -25.22 -31.28
N ASP A 92 -13.09 -24.28 -31.69
CA ASP A 92 -14.17 -24.54 -32.65
C ASP A 92 -13.66 -25.05 -34.01
N HIS A 93 -12.50 -24.58 -34.47
CA HIS A 93 -11.90 -25.06 -35.72
C HIS A 93 -11.41 -26.52 -35.62
N THR A 94 -11.03 -26.98 -34.42
CA THR A 94 -10.55 -28.35 -34.21
C THR A 94 -11.65 -29.37 -34.07
N THR A 95 -12.77 -29.01 -33.43
CA THR A 95 -13.94 -29.89 -33.29
C THR A 95 -14.63 -30.19 -34.62
N ALA A 96 -14.40 -29.35 -35.64
CA ALA A 96 -14.85 -29.56 -37.02
C ALA A 96 -13.96 -30.52 -37.85
N GLY A 97 -13.03 -31.25 -37.22
CA GLY A 97 -12.11 -32.18 -37.91
C GLY A 97 -10.78 -31.54 -38.34
N GLY A 98 -10.32 -30.54 -37.60
CA GLY A 98 -9.09 -29.80 -37.89
C GLY A 98 -7.80 -30.60 -37.65
N ASP A 99 -6.71 -30.16 -38.29
CA ASP A 99 -5.36 -30.73 -38.18
C ASP A 99 -4.73 -30.41 -36.80
N LEU A 100 -4.12 -31.42 -36.17
CA LEU A 100 -3.40 -31.29 -34.89
C LEU A 100 -2.30 -30.22 -34.94
N MET A 101 -1.63 -30.05 -36.09
CA MET A 101 -0.62 -28.99 -36.27
C MET A 101 -1.24 -27.59 -36.23
N GLN A 102 -2.46 -27.43 -36.73
CA GLN A 102 -3.18 -26.16 -36.67
C GLN A 102 -3.63 -25.84 -35.25
N LEU A 103 -4.04 -26.85 -34.48
CA LEU A 103 -4.35 -26.71 -33.06
C LEU A 103 -3.12 -26.23 -32.27
N LEU A 104 -1.98 -26.89 -32.44
CA LEU A 104 -0.73 -26.54 -31.75
C LEU A 104 -0.36 -25.07 -32.03
N LYS A 105 -0.42 -24.65 -33.30
CA LYS A 105 -0.17 -23.27 -33.69
C LYS A 105 -1.15 -22.28 -33.04
N GLY A 106 -2.43 -22.64 -32.96
CA GLY A 106 -3.44 -21.83 -32.27
C GLY A 106 -3.13 -21.66 -30.78
N VAL A 107 -2.73 -22.73 -30.10
CA VAL A 107 -2.32 -22.70 -28.68
C VAL A 107 -1.06 -21.86 -28.48
N GLU A 108 -0.06 -21.99 -29.35
CA GLU A 108 1.14 -21.15 -29.32
C GLU A 108 0.82 -19.67 -29.49
N MET A 109 -0.10 -19.33 -30.41
CA MET A 109 -0.56 -17.95 -30.61
C MET A 109 -1.23 -17.40 -29.36
N VAL A 110 -2.12 -18.16 -28.73
CA VAL A 110 -2.79 -17.78 -27.47
C VAL A 110 -1.74 -17.55 -26.38
N HIS A 111 -0.77 -18.46 -26.23
CA HIS A 111 0.31 -18.31 -25.25
C HIS A 111 1.12 -17.01 -25.47
N GLN A 112 1.49 -16.69 -26.71
CA GLN A 112 2.18 -15.44 -27.04
C GLN A 112 1.33 -14.20 -26.74
N GLN A 113 0.02 -14.26 -26.96
CA GLN A 113 -0.88 -13.16 -26.65
C GLN A 113 -1.00 -12.93 -25.13
N VAL A 114 -1.12 -13.99 -24.32
CA VAL A 114 -1.10 -13.87 -22.85
C VAL A 114 0.18 -13.21 -22.37
N LEU A 115 1.34 -13.66 -22.85
CA LEU A 115 2.63 -13.06 -22.50
C LEU A 115 2.71 -11.59 -22.93
N GLY A 116 2.14 -11.24 -24.09
CA GLY A 116 2.02 -9.86 -24.55
C GLY A 116 1.20 -8.99 -23.60
N VAL A 117 0.04 -9.47 -23.13
CA VAL A 117 -0.79 -8.76 -22.14
C VAL A 117 -0.03 -8.56 -20.83
N PHE A 118 0.62 -9.61 -20.33
CA PHE A 118 1.45 -9.56 -19.12
C PHE A 118 2.58 -8.51 -19.25
N SER A 119 3.31 -8.52 -20.36
CA SER A 119 4.37 -7.55 -20.60
C SER A 119 3.87 -6.11 -20.64
N LYS A 120 2.71 -5.84 -21.28
CA LYS A 120 2.09 -4.50 -21.28
C LYS A 120 1.73 -4.01 -19.89
N GLU A 121 1.31 -4.93 -19.01
CA GLU A 121 0.96 -4.63 -17.62
C GLU A 121 2.18 -4.61 -16.68
N GLY A 122 3.40 -4.77 -17.22
CA GLY A 122 4.66 -4.71 -16.47
C GLY A 122 5.01 -6.01 -15.73
N VAL A 123 4.42 -7.14 -16.15
CA VAL A 123 4.79 -8.47 -15.68
C VAL A 123 5.98 -8.98 -16.49
N GLU A 124 7.00 -9.47 -15.80
CA GLU A 124 8.20 -10.07 -16.40
C GLU A 124 8.30 -11.55 -16.04
N VAL A 125 8.81 -12.35 -16.98
CA VAL A 125 8.98 -13.80 -16.80
C VAL A 125 10.32 -14.07 -16.12
N ILE A 126 10.31 -14.93 -15.10
CA ILE A 126 11.51 -15.45 -14.44
C ILE A 126 11.70 -16.89 -14.93
N ASP A 127 12.67 -17.07 -15.84
CA ASP A 127 13.00 -18.37 -16.45
C ASP A 127 14.52 -18.60 -16.37
N PRO A 128 15.03 -19.02 -15.19
CA PRO A 128 16.44 -18.96 -14.87
C PRO A 128 17.22 -20.21 -15.33
N PHE A 129 16.79 -20.90 -16.38
CA PHE A 129 17.48 -22.09 -16.86
C PHE A 129 18.96 -21.78 -17.18
N GLY A 130 19.88 -22.52 -16.57
CA GLY A 130 21.33 -22.32 -16.70
C GLY A 130 21.91 -21.14 -15.91
N ALA A 131 21.09 -20.38 -15.20
CA ALA A 131 21.55 -19.30 -14.32
C ALA A 131 21.84 -19.80 -12.91
N GLU A 132 22.55 -19.00 -12.12
CA GLU A 132 22.76 -19.28 -10.69
C GLU A 132 21.44 -19.16 -9.91
N PHE A 133 21.28 -20.00 -8.91
CA PHE A 133 20.11 -19.98 -8.03
C PHE A 133 20.08 -18.73 -7.16
N ASP A 134 19.09 -17.87 -7.36
CA ASP A 134 18.74 -16.76 -6.48
C ASP A 134 17.51 -17.10 -5.59
N PRO A 135 17.67 -17.21 -4.26
CA PRO A 135 16.54 -17.44 -3.34
C PRO A 135 15.46 -16.35 -3.33
N GLN A 136 15.75 -15.13 -3.81
CA GLN A 136 14.77 -14.06 -3.91
C GLN A 136 13.80 -14.26 -5.08
N LEU A 137 14.26 -14.93 -6.15
CA LEU A 137 13.53 -15.10 -7.39
C LEU A 137 13.06 -16.54 -7.60
N HIS A 138 13.72 -17.52 -6.98
CA HIS A 138 13.57 -18.94 -7.25
C HIS A 138 13.19 -19.74 -6.00
N HIS A 139 12.48 -20.83 -6.21
CA HIS A 139 12.12 -21.83 -5.21
C HIS A 139 12.69 -23.18 -5.65
N ALA A 140 13.78 -23.63 -5.00
CA ALA A 140 14.37 -24.93 -5.29
C ALA A 140 13.47 -26.05 -4.73
N VAL A 141 12.89 -26.86 -5.62
CA VAL A 141 12.05 -28.00 -5.26
C VAL A 141 12.80 -29.33 -5.25
N GLY A 142 14.05 -29.31 -5.71
CA GLY A 142 14.92 -30.48 -5.73
C GLY A 142 16.35 -30.13 -6.11
N GLN A 143 17.22 -31.11 -5.93
CA GLN A 143 18.61 -31.06 -6.32
C GLN A 143 18.92 -32.27 -7.21
N ARG A 144 19.82 -32.09 -8.18
CA ARG A 144 20.29 -33.17 -9.04
C ARG A 144 21.81 -33.06 -9.16
N GLU A 145 22.50 -34.18 -8.93
CA GLU A 145 23.94 -34.22 -9.08
C GLU A 145 24.32 -34.04 -10.54
N ASP A 146 25.21 -33.08 -10.80
CA ASP A 146 25.82 -32.84 -12.09
C ASP A 146 27.24 -32.30 -11.86
N LEU A 147 28.23 -33.14 -12.13
CA LEU A 147 29.64 -32.84 -11.86
C LEU A 147 30.24 -31.91 -12.93
N GLU A 148 29.56 -31.72 -14.07
CA GLU A 148 30.03 -30.88 -15.17
C GLU A 148 29.55 -29.42 -15.04
N VAL A 149 28.43 -29.21 -14.34
CA VAL A 149 27.80 -27.90 -14.16
C VAL A 149 28.16 -27.33 -12.78
N PRO A 150 28.46 -26.02 -12.65
CA PRO A 150 28.76 -25.42 -11.35
C PRO A 150 27.67 -25.68 -10.30
N ASP A 151 28.06 -25.92 -9.06
CA ASP A 151 27.15 -26.16 -7.92
C ASP A 151 26.19 -24.97 -7.74
N GLY A 152 24.89 -25.22 -7.57
CA GLY A 152 23.90 -24.15 -7.42
C GLY A 152 23.39 -23.53 -8.73
N THR A 153 23.70 -24.11 -9.89
CA THR A 153 23.13 -23.71 -11.18
C THR A 153 21.72 -24.30 -11.35
N VAL A 154 20.79 -23.55 -11.90
CA VAL A 154 19.46 -24.07 -12.27
C VAL A 154 19.58 -25.00 -13.48
N LEU A 155 19.31 -26.29 -13.25
CA LEU A 155 19.33 -27.33 -14.27
C LEU A 155 17.98 -27.48 -14.99
N GLU A 156 16.89 -27.13 -14.32
CA GLU A 156 15.55 -27.30 -14.86
C GLU A 156 14.58 -26.29 -14.23
N VAL A 157 13.72 -25.70 -15.05
CA VAL A 157 12.65 -24.80 -14.61
C VAL A 157 11.33 -25.55 -14.72
N PHE A 158 10.89 -26.15 -13.62
CA PHE A 158 9.64 -26.91 -13.55
C PHE A 158 8.42 -26.00 -13.69
N GLN A 159 8.51 -24.77 -13.16
CA GLN A 159 7.49 -23.75 -13.33
C GLN A 159 8.16 -22.37 -13.42
N LYS A 160 7.87 -21.63 -14.50
CA LYS A 160 8.34 -20.25 -14.63
C LYS A 160 7.78 -19.35 -13.53
N GLY A 161 8.62 -18.46 -13.03
CA GLY A 161 8.21 -17.40 -12.10
C GLY A 161 7.76 -16.16 -12.85
N TYR A 162 7.18 -15.21 -12.11
CA TYR A 162 6.72 -13.94 -12.63
C TYR A 162 6.93 -12.84 -11.59
N SER A 163 7.40 -11.67 -12.04
CA SER A 163 7.48 -10.44 -11.25
C SER A 163 6.55 -9.38 -11.85
N LEU A 164 6.12 -8.41 -11.04
CA LEU A 164 5.32 -7.26 -11.46
C LEU A 164 5.92 -6.01 -10.81
N GLY A 165 6.42 -5.08 -11.62
CA GLY A 165 7.04 -3.84 -11.12
C GLY A 165 8.19 -4.09 -10.14
N GLY A 166 9.01 -5.11 -10.40
CA GLY A 166 10.14 -5.52 -9.55
C GLY A 166 9.76 -6.35 -8.32
N ARG A 167 8.47 -6.58 -8.04
CA ARG A 167 8.03 -7.47 -6.96
C ARG A 167 7.74 -8.87 -7.51
N VAL A 168 8.34 -9.90 -6.92
CA VAL A 168 8.03 -11.29 -7.27
C VAL A 168 6.57 -11.60 -6.90
N VAL A 169 5.77 -11.95 -7.90
CA VAL A 169 4.39 -12.42 -7.75
C VAL A 169 4.39 -13.93 -7.48
N ARG A 170 5.25 -14.66 -8.21
CA ARG A 170 5.47 -16.08 -8.03
C ARG A 170 6.94 -16.40 -8.35
N PRO A 171 7.69 -17.06 -7.46
CA PRO A 171 9.06 -17.47 -7.78
C PRO A 171 9.07 -18.59 -8.83
N ALA A 172 10.18 -18.75 -9.54
CA ALA A 172 10.37 -19.88 -10.44
C ALA A 172 10.64 -21.16 -9.63
N MET A 173 9.93 -22.26 -9.88
CA MET A 173 10.24 -23.54 -9.26
C MET A 173 11.32 -24.26 -10.07
N VAL A 174 12.42 -24.59 -9.41
CA VAL A 174 13.64 -25.05 -10.09
C VAL A 174 14.25 -26.29 -9.45
N ILE A 175 14.99 -27.04 -10.26
CA ILE A 175 15.95 -28.06 -9.79
C ILE A 175 17.34 -27.47 -9.97
N VAL A 176 18.17 -27.55 -8.93
CA VAL A 176 19.53 -27.01 -8.95
C VAL A 176 20.57 -28.12 -8.98
N SER A 177 21.71 -27.85 -9.60
CA SER A 177 22.86 -28.75 -9.62
C SER A 177 23.49 -28.88 -8.24
N THR A 178 24.04 -30.07 -7.98
CA THR A 178 24.94 -30.30 -6.85
C THR A 178 26.20 -31.05 -7.27
N GLY A 179 27.29 -30.83 -6.55
CA GLY A 179 28.51 -31.65 -6.66
C GLY A 179 29.51 -31.22 -7.73
N GLY A 180 29.15 -30.29 -8.61
CA GLY A 180 30.07 -29.68 -9.56
C GLY A 180 31.01 -28.64 -8.94
N PRO A 181 31.85 -27.97 -9.76
CA PRO A 181 32.77 -26.94 -9.27
C PRO A 181 32.00 -25.81 -8.58
N ALA A 182 32.59 -25.20 -7.54
CA ALA A 182 31.94 -24.10 -6.81
C ALA A 182 31.50 -22.98 -7.77
N SER A 183 30.23 -22.56 -7.66
CA SER A 183 29.75 -21.37 -8.37
C SER A 183 30.62 -20.17 -8.04
N LYS A 184 30.99 -19.40 -9.08
CA LYS A 184 31.67 -18.12 -8.91
C LYS A 184 30.58 -17.07 -8.72
N GLY A 185 30.19 -16.84 -7.46
CA GLY A 185 29.32 -15.73 -7.08
C GLY A 185 29.92 -14.35 -7.38
#